data_AF-A0A6J8DNX0-F1
#
_entry.id   AF-A0A6J8DNX0-F1
#
_cell.length_a   1.000
_cell.length_b   1.000
_cell.length_c   1.000
_cell.angle_alpha   90.00
_cell.angle_beta   90.00
_cell.angle_gamma   90.00
#
_symmetry.space_group_name_H-M   'P 1'
#
loop_
_entity.id
_entity.type
_entity.pdbx_description
1 polymer ?
#
loop_
_entity_poly.entity_id
_entity_poly.type
_entity_poly.pdbx_seq_one_letter_code
_entity_poly.pdbx_strand_id
1 'polypeptide(L)'
;MGVGRYTPYVAVNGDSAWKPPCVRQWRTVINHWNRLRYMNTNRLNKRIHNWAENSFRRYKACKNSNYRLYQQFESCNISDWYNDTNIHKTTVLAKIEDKLLTDFKNKWTDDLHRVSARRMDGGGNKLRTYRTFKTEISCELYLKTLLSPAQRRAYSQFRCGVAPIRIETGRYERLPMHERTCFMCDNKMETEEHVLLEFRFITI
;
A
#
# COMPACT_ATOMS: atom_id res chain seq x y z
N MET A 1 -10.95 4.87 -9.89
CA MET A 1 -11.84 4.23 -8.89
C MET A 1 -13.00 5.11 -8.47
N GLY A 2 -12.80 6.38 -8.08
CA GLY A 2 -13.92 7.25 -7.67
C GLY A 2 -14.52 6.87 -6.30
N VAL A 3 -13.76 6.15 -5.49
CA VAL A 3 -14.14 5.71 -4.14
C VAL A 3 -13.84 6.79 -3.11
N GLY A 4 -14.56 6.77 -1.98
CA GLY A 4 -14.46 7.79 -0.94
C GLY A 4 -13.20 7.68 -0.07
N ARG A 5 -12.96 8.71 0.77
CA ARG A 5 -11.80 8.81 1.68
C ARG A 5 -11.62 7.62 2.63
N TYR A 6 -12.72 6.98 3.04
CA TYR A 6 -12.71 5.88 4.00
C TYR A 6 -12.49 4.50 3.37
N THR A 7 -12.16 4.45 2.08
CA THR A 7 -11.87 3.20 1.38
C THR A 7 -10.57 2.59 1.89
N PRO A 8 -10.55 1.28 2.23
CA PRO A 8 -9.32 0.63 2.66
C PRO A 8 -8.20 0.77 1.63
N TYR A 9 -7.06 1.32 2.06
CA TYR A 9 -5.89 1.51 1.20
C TYR A 9 -5.38 0.18 0.60
N VAL A 10 -5.57 -0.93 1.32
CA VAL A 10 -5.24 -2.29 0.86
C VAL A 10 -5.98 -2.63 -0.42
N ALA A 11 -7.30 -2.39 -0.49
CA ALA A 11 -8.09 -2.67 -1.69
C ALA A 11 -7.74 -1.71 -2.84
N VAL A 12 -7.55 -0.42 -2.53
CA VAL A 12 -7.12 0.59 -3.50
C VAL A 12 -5.79 0.19 -4.17
N ASN A 13 -4.80 -0.22 -3.37
CA ASN A 13 -3.52 -0.68 -3.91
C ASN A 13 -3.65 -2.00 -4.66
N GLY A 14 -4.41 -2.94 -4.10
CA GLY A 14 -4.62 -4.25 -4.71
C GLY A 14 -5.18 -4.12 -6.11
N ASP A 15 -6.22 -3.29 -6.29
CA ASP A 15 -6.88 -3.12 -7.57
C ASP A 15 -6.13 -2.20 -8.55
N SER A 16 -5.40 -1.20 -8.06
CA SER A 16 -4.69 -0.26 -8.94
C SER A 16 -3.29 -0.70 -9.35
N ALA A 17 -2.66 -1.58 -8.57
CA ALA A 17 -1.25 -1.98 -8.68
C ALA A 17 -0.29 -0.80 -8.85
N TRP A 18 -0.55 0.30 -8.15
CA TRP A 18 0.34 1.45 -8.18
C TRP A 18 1.67 1.14 -7.50
N LYS A 19 2.77 1.54 -8.14
CA LYS A 19 4.09 1.47 -7.54
C LYS A 19 4.12 2.36 -6.28
N PRO A 20 4.53 1.82 -5.11
CA PRO A 20 4.54 2.59 -3.88
C PRO A 20 5.39 3.87 -4.00
N PRO A 21 4.96 5.01 -3.43
CA PRO A 21 5.71 6.27 -3.52
C PRO A 21 7.14 6.18 -2.99
N CYS A 22 7.37 5.36 -1.96
CA CYS A 22 8.68 5.15 -1.35
C CYS A 22 9.71 4.66 -2.37
N VAL A 23 9.32 3.87 -3.37
CA VAL A 23 10.25 3.37 -4.38
C VAL A 23 10.78 4.50 -5.26
N ARG A 24 9.90 5.45 -5.63
CA ARG A 24 10.31 6.65 -6.39
C ARG A 24 11.19 7.57 -5.56
N GLN A 25 10.86 7.76 -4.28
CA GLN A 25 11.64 8.57 -3.36
C GLN A 25 13.06 8.00 -3.20
N TRP A 26 13.18 6.70 -2.94
CA TRP A 26 14.47 6.04 -2.79
C TRP A 26 15.30 6.08 -4.06
N ARG A 27 14.70 5.93 -5.25
CA ARG A 27 15.41 6.13 -6.51
C ARG A 27 16.09 7.52 -6.58
N THR A 28 15.39 8.58 -6.19
CA THR A 28 15.95 9.93 -6.14
C THR A 28 17.09 10.03 -5.12
N VAL A 29 16.92 9.45 -3.93
CA VAL A 29 17.96 9.43 -2.89
C VAL A 29 19.22 8.71 -3.37
N ILE A 30 19.09 7.54 -3.97
CA ILE A 30 20.24 6.76 -4.49
C ILE A 30 20.93 7.49 -5.64
N ASN A 31 20.19 8.10 -6.55
CA ASN A 31 20.78 8.92 -7.61
C ASN A 31 21.58 10.10 -7.04
N HIS A 32 21.04 10.76 -6.01
CA HIS A 32 21.73 11.86 -5.34
C HIS A 32 22.99 11.40 -4.60
N TRP A 33 22.90 10.30 -3.84
CA TRP A 33 24.05 9.68 -3.18
C TRP A 33 25.15 9.33 -4.19
N ASN A 34 24.81 8.65 -5.28
CA ASN A 34 25.78 8.28 -6.31
C ASN A 34 26.44 9.51 -6.92
N ARG A 35 25.67 10.58 -7.18
CA ARG A 35 26.23 11.84 -7.67
C ARG A 35 27.22 12.47 -6.68
N LEU A 36 26.88 12.52 -5.39
CA LEU A 36 27.76 13.06 -4.35
C LEU A 36 29.01 12.22 -4.18
N ARG A 37 28.91 10.90 -4.38
CA ARG A 37 30.05 10.00 -4.28
C ARG A 37 31.17 10.36 -5.26
N TYR A 38 30.83 10.54 -6.53
CA TYR A 38 31.77 10.86 -7.61
C TYR A 38 31.96 12.37 -7.82
N MET A 39 31.42 13.21 -6.94
CA MET A 39 31.59 14.66 -7.01
C MET A 39 33.01 15.07 -6.59
N ASN A 40 33.59 16.03 -7.32
CA ASN A 40 34.88 16.64 -6.97
C ASN A 40 34.86 17.20 -5.53
N THR A 41 35.90 16.91 -4.75
CA THR A 41 36.09 17.27 -3.34
C THR A 41 36.16 18.76 -3.08
N ASN A 42 36.53 19.58 -4.06
CA ASN A 42 36.60 21.04 -3.93
C ASN A 42 35.19 21.67 -3.86
N ARG A 43 34.15 20.97 -4.32
CA ARG A 43 32.78 21.49 -4.29
C ARG A 43 32.22 21.46 -2.87
N LEU A 44 31.58 22.57 -2.47
CA LEU A 44 30.96 22.71 -1.15
C LEU A 44 30.03 21.53 -0.80
N ASN A 45 29.17 21.11 -1.74
CA ASN A 45 28.25 19.98 -1.52
C ASN A 45 28.97 18.67 -1.19
N LYS A 46 30.14 18.40 -1.80
CA LYS A 46 30.94 17.22 -1.49
C LYS A 46 31.58 17.34 -0.11
N ARG A 47 32.10 18.53 0.24
CA ARG A 47 32.66 18.80 1.58
C ARG A 47 31.62 18.61 2.68
N ILE A 48 30.40 19.13 2.49
CA ILE A 48 29.27 18.95 3.41
C ILE A 48 28.89 17.47 3.51
N HIS A 49 28.79 16.76 2.38
CA HIS A 49 28.47 15.34 2.37
C HIS A 49 29.52 14.50 3.13
N ASN A 50 30.82 14.73 2.88
CA ASN A 50 31.91 14.05 3.57
C ASN A 50 31.92 14.40 5.07
N TRP A 51 31.64 15.65 5.45
CA TRP A 51 31.48 16.05 6.85
C TRP A 51 30.32 15.30 7.50
N ALA A 52 29.14 15.28 6.87
CA ALA A 52 27.96 14.58 7.38
C ALA A 52 28.19 13.06 7.49
N GLU A 53 28.94 12.49 6.54
CA GLU A 53 29.39 11.10 6.56
C GLU A 53 30.28 10.80 7.78
N ASN A 54 31.34 11.59 7.96
CA ASN A 54 32.23 11.45 9.11
C ASN A 54 31.48 11.61 10.44
N SER A 55 30.53 12.54 10.50
CA SER A 55 29.71 12.79 11.69
C SER A 55 28.85 11.58 12.07
N PHE A 56 28.20 10.89 11.12
CA PHE A 56 27.43 9.70 11.47
C PHE A 56 28.32 8.51 11.84
N ARG A 57 29.46 8.33 11.14
CA ARG A 57 30.38 7.21 11.39
C ARG A 57 31.03 7.29 12.78
N ARG A 58 31.47 8.48 13.18
CA ARG A 58 32.19 8.69 14.44
C ARG A 58 31.28 8.70 15.65
N TYR A 59 30.15 9.39 15.57
CA TYR A 59 29.35 9.66 16.76
C TYR A 59 28.15 8.72 16.90
N LYS A 60 27.75 7.99 15.85
CA LYS A 60 26.53 7.13 15.77
C LYS A 60 25.21 7.78 16.24
N ALA A 61 25.24 9.02 16.74
CA ALA A 61 24.12 9.78 17.27
C ALA A 61 23.51 10.73 16.23
N CYS A 62 24.25 11.08 15.19
CA CYS A 62 23.77 11.98 14.14
C CYS A 62 22.90 11.21 13.13
N LYS A 63 21.58 11.23 13.32
CA LYS A 63 20.58 10.61 12.43
C LYS A 63 20.31 11.44 11.17
N ASN A 64 21.38 11.83 10.47
CA ASN A 64 21.30 12.61 9.23
C ASN A 64 20.89 11.76 8.00
N SER A 65 20.88 12.37 6.81
CA SER A 65 20.48 11.68 5.58
C SER A 65 21.38 10.49 5.22
N ASN A 66 22.69 10.60 5.45
CA ASN A 66 23.64 9.50 5.21
C ASN A 66 23.40 8.33 6.17
N TYR A 67 23.05 8.61 7.44
CA TYR A 67 22.63 7.58 8.39
C TYR A 67 21.38 6.84 7.89
N ARG A 68 20.33 7.56 7.45
CA ARG A 68 19.11 6.93 6.91
C ARG A 68 19.37 6.10 5.67
N LEU A 69 20.26 6.58 4.81
CA LEU A 69 20.71 5.83 3.64
C LEU A 69 21.42 4.54 4.02
N TYR A 70 22.34 4.60 4.98
CA TYR A 70 23.05 3.41 5.47
C TYR A 70 22.09 2.40 6.10
N GLN A 71 21.12 2.84 6.92
CA GLN A 71 20.08 1.96 7.46
C GLN A 71 19.28 1.23 6.36
N GLN A 72 19.04 1.90 5.23
CA GLN A 72 18.36 1.28 4.09
C GLN A 72 19.26 0.24 3.40
N PHE A 73 20.58 0.46 3.35
CA PHE A 73 21.52 -0.53 2.82
C PHE A 73 21.58 -1.76 3.76
N GLU A 74 21.61 -1.53 5.07
CA GLU A 74 21.53 -2.60 6.08
C GLU A 74 20.24 -3.41 5.93
N SER A 75 19.08 -2.75 5.80
CA SER A 75 17.80 -3.45 5.64
C SER A 75 17.69 -4.25 4.35
N CYS A 76 18.53 -3.95 3.37
CA CYS A 76 18.64 -4.66 2.10
C CYS A 76 19.78 -5.69 2.07
N ASN A 77 20.50 -5.89 3.20
CA ASN A 77 21.69 -6.74 3.31
C ASN A 77 22.79 -6.39 2.29
N ILE A 78 23.01 -5.09 2.06
CA ILE A 78 24.02 -4.56 1.14
C ILE A 78 24.85 -3.43 1.77
N SER A 79 25.00 -3.45 3.10
CA SER A 79 25.79 -2.45 3.85
C SER A 79 27.19 -2.27 3.29
N ASP A 80 27.83 -3.34 2.84
CA ASP A 80 29.20 -3.33 2.32
C ASP A 80 29.32 -2.54 1.01
N TRP A 81 28.23 -2.46 0.24
CA TRP A 81 28.19 -1.73 -1.04
C TRP A 81 28.20 -0.22 -0.83
N TYR A 82 27.92 0.26 0.38
CA TYR A 82 27.89 1.70 0.66
C TYR A 82 29.26 2.36 0.36
N ASN A 83 30.36 1.64 0.58
CA ASN A 83 31.72 2.13 0.33
C ASN A 83 32.38 1.55 -0.92
N ASP A 84 31.82 0.50 -1.54
CA ASP A 84 32.44 -0.22 -2.68
C ASP A 84 32.43 0.61 -3.97
N THR A 85 33.60 1.09 -4.42
CA THR A 85 33.72 1.98 -5.59
C THR A 85 33.37 1.34 -6.91
N ASN A 86 33.31 0.00 -6.95
CA ASN A 86 33.07 -0.79 -8.15
C ASN A 86 31.58 -1.09 -8.36
N ILE A 87 30.74 -0.90 -7.33
CA ILE A 87 29.30 -1.15 -7.45
C ILE A 87 28.64 -0.10 -8.37
N HIS A 88 27.98 -0.56 -9.43
CA HIS A 88 27.23 0.33 -10.30
C HIS A 88 25.89 0.73 -9.65
N LYS A 89 25.51 2.01 -9.79
CA LYS A 89 24.29 2.56 -9.18
C LYS A 89 23.01 1.79 -9.54
N THR A 90 22.93 1.22 -10.74
CA THR A 90 21.75 0.48 -11.18
C THR A 90 21.58 -0.81 -10.40
N THR A 91 22.66 -1.46 -9.99
CA THR A 91 22.66 -2.66 -9.15
C THR A 91 22.13 -2.34 -7.76
N VAL A 92 22.62 -1.25 -7.16
CA VAL A 92 22.12 -0.74 -5.87
C VAL A 92 20.62 -0.41 -5.94
N LEU A 93 20.22 0.33 -6.99
CA LEU A 93 18.83 0.69 -7.23
C LEU A 93 17.94 -0.56 -7.35
N ALA A 94 18.33 -1.52 -8.19
CA ALA A 94 17.56 -2.74 -8.40
C ALA A 94 17.32 -3.49 -7.08
N LYS A 95 18.36 -3.64 -6.25
CA LYS A 95 18.27 -4.34 -4.96
C LYS A 95 17.35 -3.63 -3.97
N ILE A 96 17.46 -2.30 -3.86
CA ILE A 96 16.60 -1.52 -2.97
C ILE A 96 15.15 -1.51 -3.47
N GLU A 97 14.92 -1.35 -4.77
CA GLU A 97 13.56 -1.39 -5.33
C GLU A 97 12.90 -2.74 -5.12
N ASP A 98 13.63 -3.85 -5.34
CA ASP A 98 13.16 -5.21 -5.10
C ASP A 98 12.76 -5.43 -3.62
N LYS A 99 13.62 -5.02 -2.69
CA LYS A 99 13.33 -5.10 -1.26
C LYS A 99 12.09 -4.28 -0.87
N LEU A 100 11.98 -3.04 -1.34
CA LEU A 100 10.83 -2.18 -1.04
C LEU A 100 9.52 -2.73 -1.60
N LEU A 101 9.55 -3.29 -2.81
CA LEU A 101 8.38 -3.92 -3.42
C LEU A 101 7.99 -5.20 -2.68
N THR A 102 8.96 -6.00 -2.26
CA THR A 102 8.74 -7.21 -1.46
C THR A 102 8.12 -6.87 -0.11
N ASP A 103 8.69 -5.91 0.62
CA ASP A 103 8.15 -5.48 1.92
C ASP A 103 6.74 -4.90 1.78
N PHE A 104 6.49 -4.15 0.71
CA PHE A 104 5.15 -3.65 0.40
C PHE A 104 4.14 -4.77 0.14
N LYS A 105 4.51 -5.78 -0.67
CA LYS A 105 3.66 -6.94 -0.96
C LYS A 105 3.35 -7.73 0.31
N ASN A 106 4.36 -8.03 1.11
CA ASN A 106 4.20 -8.76 2.38
C ASN A 106 3.25 -8.01 3.32
N LYS A 107 3.49 -6.71 3.51
CA LYS A 107 2.62 -5.86 4.33
C LYS A 107 1.18 -5.81 3.81
N TRP A 108 1.00 -5.72 2.48
CA TRP A 108 -0.31 -5.73 1.86
C TRP A 108 -1.04 -7.04 2.12
N THR A 109 -0.36 -8.18 1.98
CA THR A 109 -0.91 -9.51 2.27
C THR A 109 -1.30 -9.62 3.75
N ASP A 110 -0.44 -9.20 4.67
CA ASP A 110 -0.74 -9.19 6.12
C ASP A 110 -1.96 -8.33 6.44
N ASP A 111 -2.05 -7.14 5.84
CA ASP A 111 -3.17 -6.22 6.05
C ASP A 111 -4.48 -6.74 5.40
N LEU A 112 -4.40 -7.49 4.29
CA LEU A 112 -5.53 -8.11 3.61
C LEU A 112 -6.15 -9.24 4.44
N HIS A 113 -5.31 -10.13 4.99
CA HIS A 113 -5.76 -11.31 5.73
C HIS A 113 -6.04 -11.06 7.21
N ARG A 114 -5.79 -9.84 7.70
CA ARG A 114 -6.10 -9.44 9.06
C ARG A 114 -7.56 -9.76 9.41
N VAL A 115 -7.80 -10.53 10.47
CA VAL A 115 -9.16 -10.92 10.89
C VAL A 115 -9.86 -9.78 11.62
N SER A 116 -9.16 -9.17 12.57
CA SER A 116 -9.68 -8.10 13.42
C SER A 116 -9.63 -6.73 12.72
N ALA A 117 -10.68 -5.94 12.87
CA ALA A 117 -10.64 -4.53 12.49
C ALA A 117 -9.60 -3.78 13.34
N ARG A 118 -8.96 -2.75 12.77
CA ARG A 118 -8.02 -1.86 13.50
C ARG A 118 -8.72 -1.03 14.59
N ARG A 119 -10.04 -0.88 14.50
CA ARG A 119 -10.90 -0.27 15.50
C ARG A 119 -11.87 -1.35 15.98
N MET A 120 -12.08 -1.42 17.29
CA MET A 120 -12.90 -2.44 17.94
C MET A 120 -14.39 -2.15 17.68
N ASP A 121 -14.85 -2.34 16.45
CA ASP A 121 -16.20 -2.00 15.99
C ASP A 121 -17.06 -3.23 15.66
N GLY A 122 -16.95 -4.31 16.45
CA GLY A 122 -17.90 -5.44 16.48
C GLY A 122 -18.20 -6.18 15.15
N GLY A 123 -17.60 -5.77 14.03
CA GLY A 123 -18.01 -6.18 12.67
C GLY A 123 -16.86 -6.63 11.78
N GLY A 124 -15.68 -6.89 12.35
CA GLY A 124 -14.53 -7.48 11.66
C GLY A 124 -13.96 -6.65 10.49
N ASN A 125 -13.01 -7.25 9.77
CA ASN A 125 -12.37 -6.63 8.61
C ASN A 125 -13.37 -6.31 7.48
N LYS A 126 -13.34 -5.07 6.98
CA LYS A 126 -14.14 -4.62 5.81
C LYS A 126 -13.84 -5.41 4.53
N LEU A 127 -12.64 -5.97 4.42
CA LEU A 127 -12.17 -6.70 3.25
C LEU A 127 -12.53 -8.19 3.28
N ARG A 128 -13.54 -8.58 4.08
CA ARG A 128 -14.02 -9.97 4.23
C ARG A 128 -14.32 -10.66 2.89
N THR A 129 -14.97 -9.94 1.98
CA THR A 129 -15.33 -10.43 0.64
C THR A 129 -14.18 -10.20 -0.33
N TYR A 130 -13.52 -9.03 -0.27
CA TYR A 130 -12.40 -8.72 -1.15
C TYR A 130 -11.26 -9.75 -1.10
N ARG A 131 -10.90 -10.23 0.09
CA ARG A 131 -9.84 -11.22 0.29
C ARG A 131 -10.16 -12.62 -0.24
N THR A 132 -11.42 -12.93 -0.58
CA THR A 132 -11.78 -14.26 -1.09
C THR A 132 -11.38 -14.43 -2.55
N PHE A 133 -11.31 -13.32 -3.31
CA PHE A 133 -10.95 -13.35 -4.72
C PHE A 133 -9.66 -12.59 -5.05
N LYS A 134 -9.25 -11.60 -4.24
CA LYS A 134 -8.01 -10.86 -4.49
C LYS A 134 -6.83 -11.53 -3.80
N THR A 135 -5.95 -12.15 -4.58
CA THR A 135 -4.76 -12.87 -4.07
C THR A 135 -3.44 -12.17 -4.37
N GLU A 136 -3.43 -11.23 -5.32
CA GLU A 136 -2.24 -10.54 -5.77
C GLU A 136 -2.47 -9.05 -6.05
N ILE A 137 -1.40 -8.26 -5.97
CA ILE A 137 -1.42 -6.84 -6.36
C ILE A 137 -1.26 -6.74 -7.88
N SER A 138 -2.39 -6.54 -8.56
CA SER A 138 -2.44 -6.44 -10.03
C SER A 138 -3.54 -5.48 -10.46
N CYS A 139 -3.29 -4.72 -11.54
CA CYS A 139 -4.23 -3.70 -11.99
C CYS A 139 -5.46 -4.37 -12.62
N GLU A 140 -6.60 -4.23 -11.95
CA GLU A 140 -7.84 -4.92 -12.28
C GLU A 140 -8.43 -4.47 -13.61
N LEU A 141 -9.04 -5.42 -14.32
CA LEU A 141 -9.57 -5.19 -15.66
C LEU A 141 -10.61 -4.07 -15.70
N TYR A 142 -11.49 -4.01 -14.70
CA TYR A 142 -12.56 -3.02 -14.65
C TYR A 142 -12.05 -1.55 -14.59
N LEU A 143 -10.80 -1.35 -14.14
CA LEU A 143 -10.15 -0.04 -14.15
C LEU A 143 -9.61 0.36 -15.52
N LYS A 144 -9.36 -0.63 -16.38
CA LYS A 144 -8.89 -0.47 -17.76
C LYS A 144 -10.04 -0.43 -18.76
N THR A 145 -11.19 -1.02 -18.42
CA THR A 145 -12.38 -1.02 -19.27
C THR A 145 -13.07 0.36 -19.31
N LEU A 146 -13.75 0.62 -20.43
CA LEU A 146 -14.52 1.83 -20.68
C LEU A 146 -15.87 1.80 -19.94
N LEU A 147 -15.82 1.85 -18.61
CA LEU A 147 -17.00 2.05 -17.75
C LEU A 147 -17.27 3.55 -17.58
N SER A 148 -18.53 3.94 -17.49
CA SER A 148 -18.88 5.30 -17.07
C SER A 148 -18.33 5.58 -15.66
N PRO A 149 -18.07 6.86 -15.31
CA PRO A 149 -17.59 7.20 -13.97
C PRO A 149 -18.49 6.66 -12.84
N ALA A 150 -19.80 6.64 -13.05
CA ALA A 150 -20.78 6.11 -12.09
C ALA A 150 -20.66 4.59 -11.94
N GLN A 151 -20.62 3.85 -13.06
CA GLN A 151 -20.46 2.39 -13.05
C GLN A 151 -19.14 1.96 -12.40
N ARG A 152 -18.03 2.61 -12.79
CA ARG A 152 -16.71 2.33 -12.21
C ARG A 152 -16.68 2.60 -10.71
N ARG A 153 -17.34 3.66 -10.25
CA ARG A 153 -17.48 3.98 -8.82
C ARG A 153 -18.26 2.90 -8.10
N ALA A 154 -19.46 2.56 -8.58
CA ALA A 154 -20.29 1.54 -7.96
C ALA A 154 -19.54 0.20 -7.84
N TYR A 155 -18.92 -0.26 -8.94
CA TYR A 155 -18.14 -1.49 -8.95
C TYR A 155 -16.94 -1.45 -7.98
N SER A 156 -16.20 -0.33 -7.95
CA SER A 156 -15.10 -0.16 -6.99
C SER A 156 -15.59 -0.17 -5.54
N GLN A 157 -16.77 0.41 -5.26
CA GLN A 157 -17.32 0.46 -3.90
C GLN A 157 -17.67 -0.94 -3.40
N PHE A 158 -18.31 -1.77 -4.23
CA PHE A 158 -18.57 -3.18 -3.89
C PHE A 158 -17.26 -3.95 -3.67
N ARG A 159 -16.31 -3.87 -4.59
CA ARG A 159 -15.03 -4.58 -4.44
C ARG A 159 -14.27 -4.15 -3.18
N CYS A 160 -14.21 -2.86 -2.90
CA CYS A 160 -13.44 -2.36 -1.75
C CYS A 160 -14.17 -2.46 -0.40
N GLY A 161 -15.36 -3.07 -0.33
CA GLY A 161 -16.13 -3.19 0.91
C GLY A 161 -16.61 -1.85 1.48
N VAL A 162 -17.01 -0.93 0.60
CA VAL A 162 -17.52 0.42 0.95
C VAL A 162 -18.78 0.80 0.17
N ALA A 163 -19.46 -0.19 -0.41
CA ALA A 163 -20.80 0.01 -0.94
C ALA A 163 -21.76 0.41 0.20
N PRO A 164 -22.73 1.30 -0.06
CA PRO A 164 -23.70 1.74 0.95
C PRO A 164 -24.79 0.69 1.19
N ILE A 165 -24.38 -0.52 1.58
CA ILE A 165 -25.23 -1.68 1.90
C ILE A 165 -25.21 -1.95 3.41
N ARG A 166 -26.18 -2.70 3.94
CA ARG A 166 -26.43 -2.88 5.37
C ARG A 166 -25.23 -3.36 6.16
N ILE A 167 -24.42 -4.25 5.59
CA ILE A 167 -23.21 -4.73 6.25
C ILE A 167 -22.24 -3.58 6.58
N GLU A 168 -22.22 -2.51 5.78
CA GLU A 168 -21.43 -1.30 6.01
C GLU A 168 -22.23 -0.17 6.67
N THR A 169 -23.47 0.11 6.28
CA THR A 169 -24.27 1.20 6.88
C THR A 169 -24.63 0.91 8.33
N GLY A 170 -24.92 -0.36 8.67
CA GLY A 170 -25.19 -0.79 10.05
C GLY A 170 -23.99 -0.61 11.00
N ARG A 171 -22.77 -0.38 10.48
CA ARG A 171 -21.61 0.02 11.32
C ARG A 171 -21.84 1.38 12.00
N TYR A 172 -22.47 2.33 11.32
CA TYR A 172 -22.72 3.67 11.87
C TYR A 172 -23.78 3.63 12.98
N GLU A 173 -24.67 2.63 12.92
CA GLU A 173 -25.69 2.36 13.94
C GLU A 173 -25.21 1.42 15.05
N ARG A 174 -23.96 0.92 14.96
CA ARG A 174 -23.36 -0.04 15.90
C ARG A 174 -24.11 -1.37 16.01
N LEU A 175 -24.83 -1.77 14.97
CA LEU A 175 -25.51 -3.07 14.96
C LEU A 175 -24.49 -4.21 14.90
N PRO A 176 -24.70 -5.30 15.65
CA PRO A 176 -23.98 -6.57 15.47
C PRO A 176 -24.03 -7.03 14.02
N MET A 177 -22.97 -7.70 13.55
CA MET A 177 -22.87 -8.12 12.15
C MET A 177 -24.06 -8.96 11.67
N HIS A 178 -24.59 -9.85 12.53
CA HIS A 178 -25.72 -10.71 12.22
C HIS A 178 -27.07 -9.97 12.10
N GLU A 179 -27.18 -8.77 12.68
CA GLU A 179 -28.38 -7.92 12.59
C GLU A 179 -28.37 -7.00 11.36
N ARG A 180 -27.29 -7.00 10.58
CA ARG A 180 -27.15 -6.17 9.37
C ARG A 180 -27.79 -6.87 8.17
N THR A 181 -29.09 -7.06 8.25
CA THR A 181 -29.89 -7.81 7.28
C THR A 181 -30.37 -6.97 6.10
N CYS A 182 -30.59 -7.62 4.97
CA CYS A 182 -31.20 -7.04 3.79
C CYS A 182 -32.66 -6.73 4.07
N PHE A 183 -33.13 -5.56 3.62
CA PHE A 183 -34.51 -5.14 3.80
C PHE A 183 -35.49 -5.82 2.84
N MET A 184 -34.99 -6.47 1.77
CA MET A 184 -35.80 -7.13 0.73
C MET A 184 -35.76 -8.65 0.81
N CYS A 185 -34.79 -9.22 1.54
CA CYS A 185 -34.60 -10.66 1.67
C CYS A 185 -34.79 -11.06 3.13
N ASP A 186 -35.72 -11.97 3.39
CA ASP A 186 -36.08 -12.35 4.75
C ASP A 186 -34.89 -12.94 5.52
N ASN A 187 -34.54 -12.30 6.65
CA ASN A 187 -33.48 -12.68 7.58
C ASN A 187 -32.08 -12.98 7.00
N LYS A 188 -31.75 -12.49 5.79
CA LYS A 188 -30.42 -12.64 5.19
C LYS A 188 -29.52 -11.44 5.47
N MET A 189 -28.25 -11.66 5.77
CA MET A 189 -27.25 -10.59 5.93
C MET A 189 -26.94 -9.92 4.58
N GLU A 190 -26.98 -8.59 4.51
CA GLU A 190 -26.74 -7.87 3.25
C GLU A 190 -25.25 -7.67 2.97
N THR A 191 -24.57 -8.74 2.57
CA THR A 191 -23.15 -8.72 2.16
C THR A 191 -22.97 -8.28 0.71
N GLU A 192 -21.73 -8.01 0.30
CA GLU A 192 -21.43 -7.71 -1.11
C GLU A 192 -21.77 -8.90 -2.04
N GLU A 193 -21.53 -10.13 -1.58
CA GLU A 193 -21.88 -11.35 -2.31
C GLU A 193 -23.40 -11.51 -2.46
N HIS A 194 -24.15 -11.29 -1.36
CA HIS A 194 -25.60 -11.33 -1.37
C HIS A 194 -26.18 -10.38 -2.43
N VAL A 195 -25.73 -9.12 -2.43
CA VAL A 195 -26.23 -8.10 -3.36
C VAL A 195 -25.85 -8.40 -4.81
N LEU A 196 -24.66 -8.94 -5.07
CA LEU A 196 -24.16 -9.15 -6.43
C LEU A 196 -24.61 -10.47 -7.07
N LEU A 197 -24.80 -11.54 -6.27
CA LEU A 197 -25.00 -12.90 -6.78
C LEU A 197 -26.36 -13.51 -6.40
N GLU A 198 -26.90 -13.16 -5.23
CA GLU A 198 -28.13 -13.78 -4.72
C GLU A 198 -29.37 -12.92 -4.91
N PHE A 199 -29.21 -11.61 -4.99
CA PHE A 199 -30.31 -10.68 -5.06
C PHE A 199 -31.06 -10.85 -6.38
N ARG A 200 -32.28 -11.41 -6.30
CA ARG A 200 -33.19 -11.51 -7.44
C ARG A 200 -34.13 -10.32 -7.40
N PHE A 201 -34.13 -9.51 -8.45
CA PHE A 201 -35.22 -8.57 -8.65
C PHE A 201 -36.52 -9.37 -8.75
N ILE A 202 -37.38 -9.27 -7.75
CA ILE A 202 -38.80 -9.56 -7.94
C ILE A 202 -39.28 -8.42 -8.83
N THR A 203 -39.41 -8.68 -10.12
CA THR A 203 -40.23 -7.84 -11.00
C THR A 203 -41.63 -7.82 -10.41
N ILE A 204 -42.01 -6.67 -9.87
CA ILE A 204 -43.40 -6.33 -9.53
C ILE A 204 -44.14 -6.09 -10.85
#